data_AF-A0A2N1UQ06-F1
#
_entry.id   AF-A0A2N1UQ06-F1
#
_cell.length_a   1.000
_cell.length_b   1.000
_cell.length_c   1.000
_cell.angle_alpha   90.00
_cell.angle_beta   90.00
_cell.angle_gamma   90.00
#
_symmetry.space_group_name_H-M   'P 1'
#
loop_
_entity.id
_entity.type
_entity.pdbx_description
1 polymer ?
#
loop_
_entity_poly.entity_id
_entity_poly.type
_entity_poly.pdbx_seq_one_letter_code
_entity_poly.pdbx_strand_id
1 'polypeptide(L)' 'MSGQYKSEGQWWVSPYNFKPEVMAMRRQPVKVLIHDATLRDGEQTPGVVFRKADKVRIAKALDLVGVDRIEAGMPAVSAE' A
#
# COMPACT_ATOMS: atom_id res chain seq x y z
N MET A 1 -18.49 18.26 18.66
CA MET A 1 -17.50 17.98 17.60
C MET A 1 -17.54 16.49 17.30
N SER A 2 -18.43 16.07 16.42
CA SER A 2 -18.81 14.66 16.22
C SER A 2 -17.95 13.96 15.15
N GLY A 3 -17.25 12.89 15.55
CA GLY A 3 -17.18 11.61 14.83
C GLY A 3 -16.58 11.49 13.41
N GLN A 4 -16.11 12.54 12.75
CA GLN A 4 -15.74 12.45 11.32
C GLN A 4 -14.47 11.64 10.98
N TYR A 5 -13.62 11.33 11.96
CA TYR A 5 -12.31 10.68 11.72
C TYR A 5 -12.29 9.18 12.07
N LYS A 6 -13.39 8.64 12.60
CA LYS A 6 -13.54 7.21 12.91
C LYS A 6 -15.01 6.83 12.75
N SER A 7 -15.40 6.57 11.51
CA SER A 7 -16.68 5.94 11.22
C SER A 7 -16.51 4.42 11.22
N GLU A 8 -17.51 3.70 11.73
CA GLU A 8 -17.54 2.25 11.68
C GLU A 8 -17.47 1.77 10.22
N GLY A 9 -16.55 0.86 9.91
CA GLY A 9 -16.27 0.41 8.54
C GLY A 9 -15.41 1.34 7.69
N GLN A 10 -14.90 2.46 8.22
CA GLN A 10 -13.94 3.32 7.52
C GLN A 10 -12.54 3.22 8.13
N TRP A 11 -11.53 3.42 7.28
CA TRP A 11 -10.14 3.51 7.70
C TRP A 11 -9.95 4.72 8.62
N TRP A 12 -9.25 4.52 9.73
CA TRP A 12 -8.84 5.65 10.56
C TRP A 12 -7.90 6.54 9.77
N VAL A 13 -8.23 7.83 9.73
CA VAL A 13 -7.34 8.86 9.18
C VAL A 13 -7.19 9.98 10.20
N SER A 14 -6.08 10.70 10.14
CA SER A 14 -5.82 11.80 11.06
C SER A 14 -6.95 12.84 11.02
N PRO A 15 -7.49 13.29 12.17
CA PRO A 15 -8.50 14.36 12.21
C PRO A 15 -8.04 15.65 11.49
N TYR A 16 -6.72 15.87 11.41
CA TYR A 16 -6.14 17.03 10.72
C TYR A 16 -6.41 17.04 9.22
N ASN A 17 -6.70 15.89 8.61
CA ASN A 17 -7.07 15.79 7.19
C ASN A 17 -8.37 16.55 6.85
N PHE A 18 -9.20 16.85 7.87
CA PHE A 18 -10.50 17.50 7.72
C PHE A 18 -10.52 18.97 8.17
N LYS A 19 -9.38 19.53 8.56
CA LYS A 19 -9.27 20.95 8.89
C LYS A 19 -9.66 21.82 7.69
N PRO A 20 -10.43 22.91 7.87
CA PRO A 20 -10.86 23.77 6.76
C PRO A 20 -9.71 24.22 5.86
N GLU A 21 -8.57 24.59 6.45
CA GLU A 21 -7.37 25.01 5.74
C GLU A 21 -6.75 23.89 4.87
N VAL A 22 -6.83 22.62 5.31
CA VAL A 22 -6.34 21.47 4.55
C VAL A 22 -7.32 21.10 3.44
N MET A 23 -8.61 21.10 3.75
CA MET A 23 -9.67 20.79 2.79
C MET A 23 -9.74 21.82 1.66
N ALA A 24 -9.54 23.10 1.97
CA ALA A 24 -9.48 24.17 0.96
C ALA A 24 -8.29 24.01 -0.01
N MET A 25 -7.21 23.36 0.42
CA MET A 25 -6.03 23.09 -0.39
C MET A 25 -6.05 21.72 -1.09
N ARG A 26 -7.05 20.86 -0.81
CA ARG A 26 -7.11 19.52 -1.39
C ARG A 26 -7.27 19.61 -2.91
N ARG A 27 -6.26 19.12 -3.62
CA ARG A 27 -6.32 18.83 -5.05
C ARG A 27 -6.44 17.33 -5.23
N GLN A 28 -7.55 16.88 -5.80
CA GLN A 28 -7.69 15.48 -6.19
C GLN A 28 -6.84 15.25 -7.45
N PRO A 29 -5.92 14.28 -7.43
CA PRO A 29 -5.16 13.95 -8.63
C PRO A 29 -6.09 13.34 -9.67
N VAL A 30 -5.84 13.64 -10.95
CA VAL A 30 -6.59 13.07 -12.08
C VAL A 30 -6.41 11.55 -12.16
N LYS A 31 -5.24 11.06 -11.74
CA LYS A 31 -4.92 9.63 -11.64
C LYS A 31 -4.10 9.36 -10.39
N VAL A 32 -4.46 8.32 -9.65
CA VAL A 32 -3.64 7.77 -8.56
C VAL A 32 -2.87 6.59 -9.12
N LEU A 33 -1.57 6.52 -8.86
CA LEU A 33 -0.72 5.38 -9.20
C LEU A 33 -0.42 4.58 -7.94
N ILE A 34 -0.55 3.26 -8.01
CA ILE A 34 -0.26 2.36 -6.91
C ILE A 34 1.10 1.70 -7.13
N HIS A 35 2.04 2.00 -6.23
CA HIS A 35 3.30 1.29 -6.11
C HIS A 35 3.20 0.32 -4.94
N ASP A 36 3.10 -0.96 -5.24
CA ASP A 36 3.02 -2.01 -4.24
C ASP A 36 4.42 -2.50 -3.84
N ALA A 37 4.69 -2.53 -2.54
CA ALA A 37 5.97 -2.96 -1.96
C ALA A 37 5.88 -4.30 -1.22
N THR A 38 4.82 -5.08 -1.42
CA THR A 38 4.58 -6.35 -0.69
C THR A 38 5.74 -7.32 -0.85
N LEU A 39 6.30 -7.46 -2.05
CA LEU A 39 7.40 -8.39 -2.31
C LEU A 39 8.77 -7.90 -1.82
N ARG A 40 8.89 -6.63 -1.40
CA ARG A 40 10.12 -6.05 -0.84
C ARG A 40 10.01 -5.87 0.67
N ASP A 41 9.12 -4.98 1.12
CA ASP A 41 8.96 -4.64 2.54
C ASP A 41 8.20 -5.74 3.29
N GLY A 42 7.29 -6.45 2.63
CA GLY A 42 6.58 -7.57 3.23
C GLY A 42 7.53 -8.70 3.66
N GLU A 43 8.59 -8.96 2.89
CA GLU A 43 9.63 -9.95 3.23
C GLU A 43 10.53 -9.50 4.40
N GLN A 44 10.58 -8.20 4.72
CA GLN A 44 11.30 -7.69 5.91
C GLN A 44 10.50 -7.85 7.21
N THR A 45 9.25 -8.27 7.13
CA THR A 45 8.42 -8.51 8.32
C THR A 45 8.91 -9.76 9.06
N PRO A 46 9.20 -9.69 10.37
CA PRO A 46 9.62 -10.85 11.14
C PRO A 46 8.63 -12.02 11.02
N GLY A 47 9.13 -13.19 10.66
CA GLY A 47 8.32 -14.41 10.48
C GLY A 47 7.67 -14.54 9.10
N VAL A 48 7.85 -13.58 8.19
CA VAL A 48 7.43 -13.70 6.79
C VAL A 48 8.60 -14.18 5.95
N VAL A 49 8.41 -15.27 5.21
CA VAL A 49 9.39 -15.81 4.27
C VAL A 49 8.65 -16.20 2.99
N PHE A 50 8.99 -15.57 1.86
CA PHE A 50 8.40 -15.89 0.57
C PHE A 50 9.34 -16.77 -0.24
N ARG A 51 8.88 -17.98 -0.60
CA ARG A 51 9.60 -18.77 -1.60
C ARG A 51 9.37 -18.19 -3.00
N LYS A 52 10.22 -18.53 -3.96
CA LYS A 52 10.06 -18.10 -5.37
C LYS A 52 8.65 -18.33 -5.92
N ALA A 53 8.03 -19.47 -5.62
CA ALA A 53 6.67 -19.77 -6.07
C ALA A 53 5.62 -18.84 -5.43
N ASP A 54 5.79 -18.48 -4.16
CA ASP A 54 4.94 -17.51 -3.47
C ASP A 54 5.10 -16.12 -4.07
N LYS A 55 6.34 -15.69 -4.34
CA LYS A 55 6.63 -14.40 -4.98
C LYS A 55 5.91 -14.28 -6.33
N VAL A 56 5.98 -15.31 -7.17
CA VAL A 56 5.28 -15.34 -8.47
C VAL A 56 3.76 -15.33 -8.30
N ARG A 57 3.22 -16.08 -7.35
CA ARG A 57 1.77 -16.12 -7.09
C ARG A 57 1.25 -14.77 -6.60
N ILE A 58 1.97 -14.13 -5.68
CA ILE A 58 1.64 -12.80 -5.16
C ILE A 58 1.74 -11.76 -6.27
N ALA A 59 2.82 -11.77 -7.07
CA ALA A 59 2.99 -10.84 -8.20
C ALA A 59 1.80 -10.92 -9.19
N LYS A 60 1.36 -12.13 -9.54
CA LYS A 60 0.18 -12.32 -10.41
C LYS A 60 -1.11 -11.80 -9.78
N ALA A 61 -1.27 -11.95 -8.47
CA ALA A 61 -2.44 -11.41 -7.77
C ALA A 61 -2.43 -9.88 -7.76
N LEU A 62 -1.26 -9.26 -7.53
CA LEU A 62 -1.09 -7.80 -7.58
C LEU A 62 -1.38 -7.24 -8.98
N ASP A 63 -0.89 -7.92 -10.03
CA ASP A 63 -1.18 -7.60 -11.42
C ASP A 63 -2.70 -7.69 -11.73
N LEU A 64 -3.36 -8.76 -11.26
CA LEU A 64 -4.81 -8.94 -11.44
C LEU A 64 -5.64 -7.84 -10.75
N VAL A 65 -5.18 -7.35 -9.60
CA VAL A 65 -5.81 -6.22 -8.89
C VAL A 65 -5.56 -4.88 -9.59
N GLY A 66 -4.55 -4.82 -10.46
CA GLY A 66 -4.26 -3.66 -11.31
C GLY A 66 -3.36 -2.61 -10.66
N VAL A 67 -2.39 -3.02 -9.84
CA VAL A 67 -1.36 -2.08 -9.33
C VAL A 67 -0.48 -1.59 -10.48
N ASP A 68 -0.10 -0.31 -10.49
CA ASP A 68 0.71 0.25 -11.58
C ASP A 68 2.18 -0.21 -11.53
N ARG A 69 2.68 -0.60 -10.34
CA ARG A 69 4.06 -1.07 -10.16
C ARG A 69 4.16 -2.05 -8.99
N ILE A 70 4.91 -3.12 -9.18
CA ILE A 70 5.28 -4.08 -8.13
C ILE A 70 6.78 -3.93 -7.82
N GLU A 71 7.14 -3.74 -6.56
CA GLU A 71 8.53 -3.75 -6.09
C GLU A 71 8.93 -5.15 -5.63
N ALA A 72 9.73 -5.84 -6.45
CA ALA A 72 10.09 -7.24 -6.23
C ALA A 72 11.24 -7.50 -5.24
N GLY A 73 11.86 -6.46 -4.68
CA GLY A 73 13.07 -6.59 -3.83
C GLY A 73 14.39 -6.57 -4.62
N MET A 74 15.49 -6.96 -3.96
CA MET A 74 16.84 -6.96 -4.53
C MET A 74 17.27 -8.43 -4.80
N PRO A 75 17.35 -8.90 -6.05
CA PRO A 75 17.71 -10.29 -6.35
C PRO A 75 19.08 -10.73 -5.83
N ALA A 76 19.96 -9.78 -5.49
CA ALA A 76 21.31 -10.04 -5.01
C ALA A 76 21.40 -10.30 -3.50
N VAL A 77 20.32 -10.13 -2.71
CA VAL A 77 20.39 -10.32 -1.25
C VAL A 77 20.33 -11.79 -0.82
N SER A 78 19.85 -12.69 -1.68
CA SER A 78 19.81 -14.13 -1.41
C SER A 78 19.75 -14.95 -2.70
N ALA A 79 20.18 -16.20 -2.63
CA ALA A 79 20.03 -17.17 -3.72
C ALA A 79 18.58 -17.65 -3.93
N GLU A 80 17.71 -17.36 -2.96
CA GLU A 80 16.28 -17.65 -2.98
C GLU A 80 15.45 -16.38 -3.22
#